data_AF-A0A9D1W0K1-F1
#
_entry.id   AF-A0A9D1W0K1-F1
#
_cell.length_a   1.000
_cell.length_b   1.000
_cell.length_c   1.000
_cell.angle_alpha   90.00
_cell.angle_beta   90.00
_cell.angle_gamma   90.00
#
_symmetry.space_group_name_H-M   'P 1'
#
loop_
_entity.id
_entity.type
_entity.pdbx_description
1 polymer ?
#
loop_
_entity_poly.entity_id
_entity_poly.type
_entity_poly.pdbx_seq_one_letter_code
_entity_poly.pdbx_strand_id
1 'polypeptide(L)'
;MEKINGYARAEAEALVGYIAAGRKEGKTLTELFARYGKEHGRAGGSVRNYYYRLLRTEDSAAKRLLEGTQLRAERVRPFSPAEKEEMLRLILIERGKGNSVRRAIANVCGGDEKKMLRYQNKYRNMLKKQPEEVRAAAQKLGMGAAAAAPRPRRLLEKRLEGEINALYDRLAYSLRQENERLHGQIRQLRQENERLRALLPPRT
;
A
#
# COMPACT_ATOMS: atom_id res chain seq x y z
N MET A 1 17.39 17.87 -10.97
CA MET A 1 16.60 18.06 -9.73
C MET A 1 16.96 16.92 -8.79
N GLU A 2 17.51 17.24 -7.61
CA GLU A 2 17.93 16.23 -6.63
C GLU A 2 16.71 15.43 -6.13
N LYS A 3 16.84 14.10 -6.08
CA LYS A 3 15.75 13.20 -5.67
C LYS A 3 16.20 12.37 -4.47
N ILE A 4 15.29 12.16 -3.53
CA ILE A 4 15.48 11.29 -2.37
C ILE A 4 14.51 10.13 -2.52
N ASN A 5 15.02 8.91 -2.79
CA ASN A 5 14.22 7.69 -2.97
C ASN A 5 13.08 7.79 -4.02
N GLY A 6 13.26 8.64 -5.03
CA GLY A 6 12.34 8.81 -6.16
C GLY A 6 11.44 10.04 -6.09
N TYR A 7 11.31 10.70 -4.93
CA TYR A 7 10.61 11.99 -4.81
C TYR A 7 11.61 13.13 -5.01
N ALA A 8 11.15 14.28 -5.51
CA ALA A 8 11.97 15.48 -5.51
C ALA A 8 12.28 15.87 -4.06
N ARG A 9 13.47 16.41 -3.80
CA ARG A 9 13.88 16.78 -2.43
C ARG A 9 12.85 17.65 -1.69
N ALA A 10 12.36 18.70 -2.35
CA ALA A 10 11.33 19.58 -1.77
C ALA A 10 10.02 18.84 -1.44
N GLU A 11 9.61 17.87 -2.28
CA GLU A 11 8.42 17.04 -2.04
C GLU A 11 8.64 16.08 -0.85
N ALA A 12 9.86 15.57 -0.69
CA ALA A 12 10.23 14.72 0.44
C ALA A 12 10.24 15.50 1.77
N GLU A 13 10.80 16.71 1.78
CA GLU A 13 10.81 17.64 2.92
C GLU A 13 9.39 18.03 3.34
N ALA A 14 8.55 18.44 2.38
CA ALA A 14 7.15 18.76 2.64
C ALA A 14 6.38 17.58 3.24
N LEU A 15 6.55 16.37 2.69
CA LEU A 15 5.90 15.16 3.19
C LEU A 15 6.32 14.83 4.63
N VAL A 16 7.62 14.86 4.91
CA VAL A 16 8.14 14.52 6.24
C VAL A 16 7.66 15.52 7.28
N GLY A 17 7.69 16.82 6.97
CA GLY A 17 7.15 17.87 7.84
C GLY A 17 5.66 17.67 8.12
N TYR A 18 4.87 17.44 7.07
CA TYR A 18 3.43 17.19 7.18
C TYR A 18 3.10 15.97 8.06
N ILE A 19 3.79 14.85 7.86
CA ILE A 19 3.58 13.64 8.68
C ILE A 19 4.02 13.86 10.12
N ALA A 20 5.15 14.53 10.35
CA ALA A 20 5.66 14.80 11.69
C ALA A 20 4.68 15.68 12.49
N ALA A 21 4.14 16.73 11.87
CA ALA A 21 3.13 17.59 12.49
C ALA A 21 1.84 16.82 12.77
N GLY A 22 1.30 16.12 11.77
CA GLY A 22 0.07 15.35 11.94
C GLY A 22 0.17 14.25 13.00
N ARG A 23 1.35 13.62 13.15
CA ARG A 23 1.61 12.66 14.22
C ARG A 23 1.59 13.29 15.61
N LYS A 24 2.12 14.51 15.77
CA LYS A 24 2.07 15.26 17.04
C LYS A 24 0.63 15.63 17.41
N GLU A 25 -0.22 15.85 16.41
CA GLU A 25 -1.65 16.12 16.58
C GLU A 25 -2.50 14.84 16.81
N GLY A 26 -1.88 13.65 16.88
CA GLY A 26 -2.58 12.39 17.13
C GLY A 26 -3.28 11.78 15.90
N LYS A 27 -3.07 12.31 14.69
CA LYS A 27 -3.66 11.77 13.46
C LYS A 27 -3.04 10.44 13.07
N THR A 28 -3.85 9.58 12.44
CA THR A 28 -3.37 8.27 11.97
C THR A 28 -2.53 8.41 10.69
N LEU A 29 -1.53 7.55 10.50
CA LEU A 29 -0.76 7.54 9.24
C LEU A 29 -1.63 7.30 8.01
N THR A 30 -2.64 6.43 8.13
CA THR A 30 -3.55 6.12 7.02
C THR A 30 -4.27 7.38 6.53
N GLU A 31 -4.79 8.19 7.45
CA GLU A 31 -5.42 9.47 7.14
C GLU A 31 -4.41 10.45 6.54
N LEU A 32 -3.23 10.59 7.15
CA LEU A 32 -2.20 11.51 6.69
C LEU A 32 -1.74 11.18 5.26
N PHE A 33 -1.52 9.91 4.94
CA PHE A 33 -1.15 9.48 3.58
C PHE A 33 -2.25 9.74 2.56
N ALA A 34 -3.51 9.48 2.93
CA ALA A 34 -4.64 9.72 2.04
C ALA A 34 -4.81 11.21 1.74
N ARG A 35 -4.74 12.06 2.78
CA ARG A 35 -4.88 13.51 2.65
C ARG A 35 -3.72 14.14 1.89
N TYR A 36 -2.48 13.83 2.27
CA TYR A 36 -1.30 14.32 1.55
C TYR A 36 -1.34 13.91 0.08
N GLY A 37 -1.69 12.64 -0.18
CA GLY A 37 -1.84 12.12 -1.53
C GLY A 37 -2.84 12.93 -2.35
N LYS A 38 -4.04 13.17 -1.80
CA LYS A 38 -5.08 13.96 -2.46
C LYS A 38 -4.62 15.38 -2.78
N GLU A 39 -3.96 16.05 -1.83
CA GLU A 39 -3.50 17.44 -1.98
C GLU A 39 -2.37 17.59 -3.02
N HIS A 40 -1.53 16.56 -3.19
CA HIS A 40 -0.34 16.60 -4.04
C HIS A 40 -0.45 15.76 -5.32
N GLY A 41 -1.66 15.31 -5.69
CA GLY A 41 -1.89 14.51 -6.89
C GLY A 41 -1.21 13.14 -6.86
N ARG A 42 -1.02 12.54 -5.67
CA ARG A 42 -0.44 11.22 -5.46
C ARG A 42 -1.48 10.24 -4.93
N ALA A 43 -1.39 8.98 -5.33
CA ALA A 43 -2.14 7.91 -4.65
C ALA A 43 -1.64 7.75 -3.20
N GLY A 44 -2.52 7.71 -2.21
CA GLY A 44 -2.12 7.54 -0.80
C GLY A 44 -1.27 6.29 -0.54
N GLY A 45 -1.50 5.21 -1.30
CA GLY A 45 -0.63 4.02 -1.28
C GLY A 45 0.80 4.28 -1.76
N SER A 46 1.00 5.18 -2.72
CA SER A 46 2.33 5.60 -3.19
C SER A 46 3.06 6.39 -2.11
N VAL A 47 2.36 7.34 -1.48
CA VAL A 47 2.88 8.15 -0.36
C VAL A 47 3.30 7.24 0.79
N ARG A 48 2.43 6.29 1.18
CA ARG A 48 2.72 5.28 2.18
C ARG A 48 3.99 4.48 1.84
N ASN A 49 4.07 3.96 0.62
CA ASN A 49 5.19 3.12 0.20
C ASN A 49 6.52 3.90 0.19
N TYR A 50 6.47 5.15 -0.27
CA TYR A 50 7.60 6.07 -0.21
C TYR A 50 8.04 6.31 1.23
N TYR A 51 7.11 6.68 2.12
CA TYR A 51 7.39 6.94 3.53
C TYR A 51 8.09 5.76 4.21
N TYR A 52 7.56 4.54 4.07
CA TYR A 52 8.19 3.37 4.70
C TYR A 52 9.52 2.97 4.05
N ARG A 53 9.75 3.30 2.77
CA ARG A 53 11.06 3.14 2.13
C ARG A 53 12.05 4.15 2.70
N LEU A 54 11.63 5.40 2.85
CA LEU A 54 12.44 6.47 3.43
C LEU A 54 12.91 6.12 4.85
N LEU A 55 12.02 5.60 5.70
CA LEU A 55 12.37 5.19 7.07
C LEU A 55 13.31 3.97 7.17
N ARG A 56 13.53 3.24 6.08
CA ARG A 56 14.28 1.97 6.06
C ARG A 56 15.55 2.03 5.21
N THR A 57 15.80 3.15 4.52
CA THR A 57 16.99 3.29 3.69
C THR A 57 18.18 3.70 4.55
N GLU A 58 19.38 3.33 4.11
CA GLU A 58 20.64 3.76 4.74
C GLU A 58 21.22 5.04 4.10
N ASP A 59 20.53 5.60 3.11
CA ASP A 59 20.93 6.83 2.40
C ASP A 59 21.08 8.03 3.35
N SER A 60 22.22 8.72 3.27
CA SER A 60 22.57 9.86 4.12
C SER A 60 21.65 11.07 3.88
N ALA A 61 21.16 11.29 2.66
CA ALA A 61 20.19 12.36 2.39
C ALA A 61 18.85 12.07 3.06
N ALA A 62 18.38 10.82 3.01
CA ALA A 62 17.18 10.38 3.71
C ALA A 62 17.33 10.43 5.24
N LYS A 63 18.50 10.09 5.79
CA LYS A 63 18.76 10.20 7.23
C LYS A 63 18.69 11.65 7.71
N ARG A 64 19.38 12.56 7.01
CA ARG A 64 19.31 14.01 7.29
C ARG A 64 17.89 14.56 7.24
N LEU A 65 17.08 14.08 6.29
CA LEU A 65 15.68 14.47 6.19
C LEU A 65 14.84 14.06 7.42
N LEU A 66 15.19 12.94 8.05
CA LEU A 66 14.49 12.39 9.21
C LEU A 66 15.07 12.89 10.54
N GLU A 67 16.25 13.53 10.54
CA GLU A 67 16.86 14.11 11.74
C GLU A 67 15.93 15.14 12.39
N GLY A 68 15.89 15.13 13.72
CA GLY A 68 14.96 15.97 14.50
C GLY A 68 13.49 15.55 14.43
N THR A 69 13.11 14.63 13.52
CA THR A 69 11.77 14.05 13.49
C THR A 69 11.70 12.85 14.44
N GLN A 70 10.55 12.66 15.11
CA GLN A 70 10.29 11.45 15.91
C GLN A 70 9.82 10.26 15.04
N LEU A 71 9.96 10.36 13.72
CA LEU A 71 9.46 9.36 12.78
C LEU A 71 10.45 8.21 12.67
N ARG A 72 10.02 7.01 13.07
CA ARG A 72 10.84 5.79 13.00
C ARG A 72 9.99 4.63 12.51
N ALA A 73 10.60 3.73 11.73
CA ALA A 73 9.96 2.46 11.42
C ALA A 73 10.06 1.54 12.64
N GLU A 74 8.97 0.87 12.98
CA GLU A 74 9.04 -0.24 13.94
C GLU A 74 9.97 -1.33 13.43
N ARG A 75 10.79 -1.88 14.34
CA ARG A 75 11.70 -2.97 14.04
C ARG A 75 10.88 -4.21 13.67
N VAL A 76 11.05 -4.68 12.44
CA VAL A 76 10.37 -5.90 11.99
C VAL A 76 10.96 -7.09 12.73
N ARG A 77 10.16 -7.74 13.58
CA ARG A 77 10.56 -8.97 14.26
C ARG A 77 10.56 -10.14 13.25
N PRO A 78 11.73 -10.74 12.94
CA PRO A 78 11.79 -11.90 12.06
C PRO A 78 11.03 -13.08 12.68
N PHE A 79 10.55 -13.99 11.84
CA PHE A 79 10.00 -15.26 12.31
C PHE A 79 11.14 -16.16 12.76
N SER A 80 11.04 -16.71 13.97
CA SER A 80 11.93 -17.81 14.38
C SER A 80 11.58 -19.09 13.60
N PRO A 81 12.50 -20.06 13.51
CA PRO A 81 12.20 -21.35 12.88
C PRO A 81 10.98 -22.03 13.51
N ALA A 82 10.93 -22.09 14.84
CA ALA A 82 9.81 -22.67 15.58
C ALA A 82 8.49 -21.94 15.33
N GLU A 83 8.50 -20.60 15.33
CA GLU A 83 7.30 -19.81 15.04
C GLU A 83 6.81 -20.03 13.61
N LYS A 84 7.74 -20.17 12.66
CA LYS A 84 7.42 -20.43 11.25
C LYS A 84 6.77 -21.81 11.09
N GLU A 85 7.32 -22.83 11.73
CA GLU A 85 6.79 -24.19 11.70
C GLU A 85 5.40 -24.27 12.32
N GLU A 86 5.22 -23.69 13.51
CA GLU A 86 3.92 -23.64 14.19
C GLU A 86 2.87 -22.88 13.37
N MET A 87 3.25 -21.71 12.82
CA MET A 87 2.39 -20.94 11.92
C MET A 87 1.92 -21.81 10.74
N LEU A 88 2.84 -22.51 10.07
CA LEU A 88 2.49 -23.37 8.93
C LEU A 88 1.58 -24.52 9.36
N ARG A 89 1.90 -25.19 10.47
CA ARG A 89 1.11 -26.30 11.00
C ARG A 89 -0.34 -25.88 11.23
N LEU A 90 -0.56 -24.81 11.97
CA LEU A 90 -1.89 -24.31 12.30
C LEU A 90 -2.68 -23.89 11.04
N ILE A 91 -2.03 -23.16 10.12
CA ILE A 91 -2.67 -22.72 8.87
C ILE A 91 -3.09 -23.93 8.01
N LEU A 92 -2.21 -24.92 7.88
CA LEU A 92 -2.48 -26.11 7.07
C LEU A 92 -3.59 -26.97 7.67
N ILE A 93 -3.62 -27.14 8.99
CA ILE A 93 -4.72 -27.83 9.70
C ILE A 93 -6.06 -27.15 9.42
N GLU A 94 -6.13 -25.83 9.60
CA GLU A 94 -7.35 -25.07 9.31
C GLU A 94 -7.76 -25.13 7.84
N ARG A 95 -6.77 -25.18 6.93
CA ARG A 95 -7.00 -25.32 5.49
C ARG A 95 -7.50 -26.72 5.12
N GLY A 96 -7.06 -27.77 5.82
CA GLY A 96 -7.55 -29.14 5.67
C GLY A 96 -9.06 -29.27 5.91
N LYS A 97 -9.63 -28.38 6.72
CA LYS A 97 -11.09 -28.26 6.95
C LYS A 97 -11.86 -27.63 5.77
N GLY A 98 -11.19 -27.31 4.65
CA GLY A 98 -11.79 -26.68 3.47
C GLY A 98 -11.76 -25.14 3.46
N ASN A 99 -11.23 -24.51 4.51
CA ASN A 99 -11.13 -23.06 4.61
C ASN A 99 -10.21 -22.46 3.53
N SER A 100 -10.51 -21.24 3.11
CA SER A 100 -9.55 -20.45 2.33
C SER A 100 -8.32 -20.11 3.19
N VAL A 101 -7.16 -19.86 2.57
CA VAL A 101 -5.94 -19.47 3.29
C VAL A 101 -6.18 -18.24 4.18
N ARG A 102 -6.90 -17.24 3.68
CA ARG A 102 -7.23 -16.04 4.44
C ARG A 102 -8.08 -16.38 5.68
N ARG A 103 -9.11 -17.22 5.52
CA ARG A 103 -9.97 -17.64 6.63
C ARG A 103 -9.21 -18.50 7.63
N ALA A 104 -8.37 -19.42 7.17
CA ALA A 104 -7.51 -20.24 8.02
C ALA A 104 -6.59 -19.37 8.88
N ILE A 105 -5.91 -18.38 8.28
CA ILE A 105 -5.05 -17.45 9.04
C ILE A 105 -5.89 -16.62 10.03
N ALA A 106 -7.07 -16.15 9.64
CA ALA A 106 -7.95 -15.40 10.54
C ALA A 106 -8.36 -16.25 11.76
N ASN A 107 -8.73 -17.52 11.55
CA ASN A 107 -9.06 -18.46 12.63
C ASN A 107 -7.86 -18.67 13.56
N VAL A 108 -6.67 -18.93 13.01
CA VAL A 108 -5.42 -19.12 13.77
C VAL A 108 -5.03 -17.89 14.59
N CYS A 109 -5.34 -16.69 14.11
CA CYS A 109 -4.99 -15.44 14.79
C CYS A 109 -6.03 -14.98 15.81
N GLY A 110 -7.22 -15.59 15.86
CA GLY A 110 -8.22 -15.32 16.90
C GLY A 110 -8.65 -13.84 17.00
N GLY A 111 -8.67 -13.12 15.88
CA GLY A 111 -9.01 -11.69 15.85
C GLY A 111 -7.83 -10.72 16.06
N ASP A 112 -6.62 -11.19 16.33
CA ASP A 112 -5.43 -10.33 16.37
C ASP A 112 -5.03 -9.88 14.95
N GLU A 113 -5.40 -8.65 14.59
CA GLU A 113 -5.15 -8.07 13.27
C GLU A 113 -3.66 -7.94 12.94
N LYS A 114 -2.81 -7.62 13.93
CA LYS A 114 -1.36 -7.46 13.71
C LYS A 114 -0.72 -8.82 13.44
N LYS A 115 -1.08 -9.84 14.23
CA LYS A 115 -0.64 -11.22 14.03
C LYS A 115 -1.16 -11.78 12.70
N MET A 116 -2.42 -11.53 12.37
CA MET A 116 -3.03 -11.93 11.09
C MET A 116 -2.26 -11.35 9.91
N LEU A 117 -2.00 -10.05 9.89
CA LEU A 117 -1.25 -9.41 8.80
C LEU A 117 0.19 -9.97 8.70
N ARG A 118 0.83 -10.21 9.85
CA ARG A 118 2.18 -10.79 9.90
C ARG A 118 2.20 -12.21 9.33
N TYR A 119 1.21 -13.04 9.68
CA TYR A 119 1.07 -14.41 9.19
C TYR A 119 0.73 -14.45 7.69
N GLN A 120 -0.20 -13.60 7.23
CA GLN A 120 -0.51 -13.47 5.80
C GLN A 120 0.73 -13.07 4.98
N ASN A 121 1.49 -12.08 5.45
CA ASN A 121 2.71 -11.65 4.76
C ASN A 121 3.76 -12.75 4.72
N LYS A 122 3.96 -13.47 5.83
CA LYS A 122 4.93 -14.57 5.90
C LYS A 122 4.53 -15.74 5.01
N TYR A 123 3.29 -16.20 5.10
CA TYR A 123 2.78 -17.30 4.28
C TYR A 123 2.85 -16.97 2.79
N ARG A 124 2.44 -15.76 2.38
CA ARG A 124 2.55 -15.29 0.99
C ARG A 124 4.01 -15.25 0.52
N ASN A 125 4.93 -14.77 1.36
CA ASN A 125 6.35 -14.74 1.03
C ASN A 125 6.92 -16.16 0.86
N MET A 126 6.52 -17.10 1.71
CA MET A 126 6.92 -18.50 1.62
C MET A 126 6.38 -19.18 0.37
N LEU A 127 5.12 -18.98 0.02
CA LEU A 127 4.57 -19.49 -1.25
C LEU A 127 5.36 -18.98 -2.47
N LYS A 128 5.89 -17.75 -2.42
CA LYS A 128 6.65 -17.16 -3.52
C LYS A 128 8.12 -17.59 -3.53
N LYS A 129 8.78 -17.63 -2.37
CA LYS A 129 10.25 -17.79 -2.26
C LYS A 129 10.70 -19.15 -1.74
N GLN A 130 9.85 -19.84 -0.98
CA GLN A 130 10.15 -21.09 -0.27
C GLN A 130 8.97 -22.08 -0.42
N PRO A 131 8.49 -22.37 -1.65
CA PRO A 131 7.32 -23.23 -1.84
C PRO A 131 7.56 -24.66 -1.36
N GLU A 132 8.80 -25.15 -1.45
CA GLU A 132 9.20 -26.48 -0.95
C GLU A 132 8.99 -26.62 0.56
N GLU A 133 9.29 -25.58 1.36
CA GLU A 133 9.05 -25.61 2.82
C GLU A 133 7.55 -25.79 3.13
N VAL A 134 6.68 -25.14 2.36
CA VAL A 134 5.22 -25.25 2.54
C VAL A 134 4.73 -26.64 2.14
N ARG A 135 5.27 -27.22 1.05
CA ARG A 135 4.94 -28.59 0.61
C ARG A 135 5.42 -29.63 1.62
N ALA A 136 6.65 -29.52 2.10
CA ALA A 136 7.20 -30.41 3.11
C ALA A 136 6.37 -30.38 4.41
N ALA A 137 5.95 -29.19 4.86
CA ALA A 137 5.09 -29.05 6.02
C ALA A 137 3.71 -29.73 5.82
N ALA A 138 3.13 -29.63 4.62
CA ALA A 138 1.87 -30.31 4.32
C ALA A 138 2.02 -31.84 4.28
N GLN A 139 3.11 -32.35 3.68
CA GLN A 139 3.42 -33.78 3.65
C GLN A 139 3.61 -34.35 5.06
N LYS A 140 4.36 -33.65 5.92
CA LYS A 140 4.53 -34.03 7.34
C LYS A 140 3.20 -34.16 8.10
N LEU A 141 2.17 -33.43 7.67
CA LEU A 141 0.82 -33.47 8.27
C LEU A 141 -0.11 -34.48 7.59
N GLY A 142 0.40 -35.32 6.69
CA GLY A 142 -0.41 -36.27 5.92
C GLY A 142 -1.41 -35.60 4.97
N MET A 143 -1.24 -34.30 4.68
CA MET A 143 -2.10 -33.57 3.77
C MET A 143 -1.61 -33.76 2.33
N GLY A 144 -2.51 -34.21 1.44
CA GLY A 144 -2.20 -34.33 0.02
C GLY A 144 -1.74 -33.00 -0.61
N ALA A 145 -0.97 -33.08 -1.69
CA ALA A 145 -0.33 -31.93 -2.37
C ALA A 145 -1.31 -30.75 -2.69
N ALA A 146 -2.60 -31.03 -2.84
CA ALA A 146 -3.66 -30.04 -3.05
C ALA A 146 -3.82 -29.03 -1.89
N ALA A 147 -3.48 -29.40 -0.66
CA ALA A 147 -3.53 -28.50 0.50
C ALA A 147 -2.39 -27.46 0.47
N ALA A 148 -1.22 -27.82 -0.06
CA ALA A 148 -0.04 -26.96 -0.15
C ALA A 148 -0.05 -26.04 -1.38
N ALA A 149 -0.71 -26.47 -2.47
CA ALA A 149 -0.77 -25.68 -3.69
C ALA A 149 -1.61 -24.40 -3.51
N PRO A 150 -1.25 -23.26 -4.14
CA PRO A 150 -2.20 -22.18 -4.35
C PRO A 150 -3.44 -22.75 -5.05
N ARG A 151 -4.66 -22.43 -4.60
CA ARG A 151 -5.85 -22.87 -5.36
C ARG A 151 -5.70 -22.35 -6.79
N PRO A 152 -5.86 -23.19 -7.83
CA PRO A 152 -5.90 -22.69 -9.20
C PRO A 152 -7.03 -21.67 -9.28
N ARG A 153 -6.73 -20.46 -9.80
CA ARG A 153 -7.76 -19.44 -10.05
C ARG A 153 -8.85 -20.08 -10.89
N ARG A 154 -10.08 -20.11 -10.37
CA ARG A 154 -11.19 -20.71 -11.11
C ARG A 154 -11.40 -19.91 -12.40
N LEU A 155 -11.84 -20.56 -13.48
CA LEU A 155 -12.08 -19.89 -14.76
C LEU A 155 -12.97 -18.64 -14.60
N LEU A 156 -13.95 -18.73 -13.70
CA LEU A 156 -14.83 -17.64 -13.30
C LEU A 156 -14.08 -16.45 -12.69
N GLU A 157 -13.09 -16.68 -11.82
CA GLU A 157 -12.29 -15.61 -11.19
C GLU A 157 -11.43 -14.88 -12.22
N LYS A 158 -10.90 -15.59 -13.23
CA LYS A 158 -10.17 -14.97 -14.34
C LYS A 158 -11.09 -14.11 -15.23
N ARG A 159 -12.32 -14.58 -15.50
CA ARG A 159 -13.32 -13.80 -16.24
C ARG A 159 -13.73 -12.55 -15.48
N LEU A 160 -14.04 -12.68 -14.19
CA LEU A 160 -14.34 -11.55 -13.30
C LEU A 160 -13.21 -10.54 -13.24
N GLU A 161 -11.95 -10.99 -13.12
CA GLU A 161 -10.78 -10.09 -13.13
C GLU A 161 -10.63 -9.37 -14.47
N GLY A 162 -10.90 -10.04 -15.59
CA GLY A 162 -10.94 -9.42 -16.92
C GLY A 162 -12.03 -8.35 -17.05
N GLU A 163 -13.24 -8.64 -16.59
CA GLU A 163 -14.35 -7.68 -16.58
C GLU A 163 -14.06 -6.47 -15.68
N ILE A 164 -13.48 -6.71 -14.50
CA ILE A 164 -13.07 -5.65 -13.57
C ILE A 164 -12.02 -4.76 -14.23
N ASN A 165 -10.99 -5.33 -14.87
CA ASN A 165 -9.96 -4.55 -15.56
C ASN A 165 -10.55 -3.72 -16.71
N ALA A 166 -11.45 -4.30 -17.51
CA ALA A 166 -12.12 -3.57 -18.60
C ALA A 166 -13.03 -2.44 -18.08
N LEU A 167 -13.62 -2.60 -16.89
CA LEU A 167 -14.35 -1.52 -16.21
C LEU A 167 -13.40 -0.42 -15.73
N TYR A 168 -12.26 -0.79 -15.13
CA TYR A 168 -11.23 0.16 -14.70
C TYR A 168 -10.68 0.97 -15.88
N ASP A 169 -10.40 0.34 -17.02
CA ASP A 169 -9.88 1.03 -18.20
C ASP A 169 -10.89 2.03 -18.76
N ARG A 170 -12.18 1.65 -18.81
CA ARG A 170 -13.27 2.56 -19.21
C ARG A 170 -13.41 3.74 -18.25
N LEU A 171 -13.38 3.48 -16.95
CA LEU A 171 -13.46 4.54 -15.93
C LEU A 171 -12.25 5.48 -15.99
N ALA A 172 -11.05 4.93 -16.14
CA ALA A 172 -9.82 5.71 -16.28
C ALA A 172 -9.78 6.54 -17.57
N TYR A 173 -10.39 6.05 -18.65
CA TYR A 173 -10.58 6.83 -19.87
C TYR A 173 -11.58 7.98 -19.65
N SER A 174 -12.74 7.70 -19.07
CA SER A 174 -13.76 8.71 -18.76
C SER A 174 -13.23 9.80 -17.82
N LEU A 175 -12.48 9.43 -16.78
CA LEU A 175 -11.86 10.37 -15.86
C LEU A 175 -10.81 11.25 -16.53
N ARG A 176 -10.07 10.72 -17.51
CA ARG A 176 -9.10 11.53 -18.28
C ARG A 176 -9.81 12.58 -19.13
N GLN A 177 -10.89 12.19 -19.82
CA GLN A 177 -11.69 13.13 -20.60
C GLN A 177 -12.32 14.22 -19.72
N GLU A 178 -12.90 13.85 -18.57
CA GLU A 178 -13.49 14.81 -17.63
C GLU A 178 -12.43 15.80 -17.12
N ASN A 179 -11.23 15.32 -16.77
CA ASN A 179 -10.13 16.17 -16.32
C ASN A 179 -9.64 17.12 -17.42
N GLU A 180 -9.54 16.67 -18.68
CA GLU A 180 -9.18 17.53 -19.80
C GLU A 180 -10.22 18.62 -20.02
N ARG A 181 -11.52 18.28 -19.92
CA ARG A 181 -12.63 19.23 -20.02
C ARG A 181 -12.56 20.28 -18.91
N LEU A 182 -12.41 19.85 -17.65
CA LEU A 182 -12.30 20.74 -16.49
C LEU A 182 -11.06 21.66 -16.60
N HIS A 183 -9.92 21.13 -17.03
CA HIS A 183 -8.74 21.95 -17.29
C HIS A 183 -8.97 22.98 -18.39
N GLY A 184 -9.73 22.63 -19.44
CA GLY A 184 -10.17 23.57 -20.47
C GLY A 184 -11.01 24.71 -19.91
N GLN A 185 -12.02 24.38 -19.10
CA GLN A 185 -12.90 25.35 -18.46
C GLN A 185 -12.13 26.27 -17.50
N ILE A 186 -11.23 25.71 -16.69
CA ILE A 186 -10.39 26.51 -15.78
C ILE A 186 -9.50 27.49 -16.56
N ARG A 187 -8.93 27.08 -17.70
CA ARG A 187 -8.14 27.98 -18.54
C ARG A 187 -8.98 29.14 -19.09
N GLN A 188 -10.20 28.85 -19.57
CA GLN A 188 -11.11 29.87 -20.06
C GLN A 188 -11.50 30.86 -18.96
N LEU A 189 -11.93 30.35 -17.80
CA LEU A 189 -12.30 31.19 -16.66
C LEU A 189 -11.15 32.04 -16.13
N ARG A 190 -9.91 31.54 -16.20
CA ARG A 190 -8.71 32.31 -15.83
C ARG A 190 -8.44 33.45 -16.81
N GLN A 191 -8.49 33.17 -18.12
CA GLN A 191 -8.33 34.22 -19.14
C GLN A 191 -9.43 35.28 -19.04
N GLU A 192 -10.67 34.87 -18.78
CA GLU A 192 -11.79 35.78 -18.60
C GLU A 192 -11.61 36.63 -17.33
N ASN A 193 -11.19 36.03 -16.21
CA ASN A 193 -10.86 36.77 -15.00
C ASN A 193 -9.70 37.75 -15.20
N GLU A 194 -8.66 37.38 -15.95
CA GLU A 194 -7.53 38.27 -16.27
C GLU A 194 -8.00 39.46 -17.11
N ARG A 195 -8.83 39.23 -18.13
CA ARG A 195 -9.44 40.30 -18.94
C ARG A 195 -10.31 41.22 -18.10
N LEU A 196 -11.17 40.66 -17.25
CA LEU A 196 -12.03 41.44 -16.36
C LEU A 196 -11.20 42.24 -15.36
N ARG A 197 -10.13 41.68 -14.80
CA ARG A 197 -9.20 42.40 -13.91
C ARG A 197 -8.49 43.54 -14.62
N ALA A 198 -8.11 43.37 -15.89
CA ALA A 198 -7.49 44.44 -16.68
C ALA A 198 -8.47 45.60 -17.00
N LEU A 199 -9.78 45.34 -16.96
CA LEU A 199 -10.84 46.34 -17.17
C LEU A 199 -11.28 47.04 -15.88
N LEU A 200 -10.84 46.57 -14.71
CA LEU A 200 -11.18 47.20 -13.43
C LEU A 200 -10.20 48.37 -13.15
N PRO A 201 -10.72 49.55 -12.75
CA PRO A 201 -9.85 50.66 -12.35
C PRO A 201 -9.02 50.28 -11.10
N PRO A 202 -7.82 50.85 -10.93
CA PRO A 202 -7.00 50.60 -9.75
C PRO A 202 -7.80 50.96 -8.50
N ARG A 203 -7.84 50.02 -7.55
CA ARG A 203 -8.48 50.27 -6.26
C ARG A 203 -7.67 51.37 -5.54
N THR A 204 -8.29 52.53 -5.36
CA THR A 204 -7.86 53.62 -4.48
C THR A 204 -7.74 53.14 -3.04
#